data_AF-A0A5F2I0F0-F1
#
_entry.id   AF-A0A5F2I0F0-F1
#
_cell.length_a   1.000
_cell.length_b   1.000
_cell.length_c   1.000
_cell.angle_alpha   90.00
_cell.angle_beta   90.00
_cell.angle_gamma   90.00
#
_symmetry.space_group_name_H-M   'P 1'
#
loop_
_entity.id
_entity.type
_entity.pdbx_description
1 polymer ?
#
loop_
_entity_poly.entity_id
_entity_poly.type
_entity_poly.pdbx_seq_one_letter_code
_entity_poly.pdbx_strand_id
1 'polypeptide(L)' 'AIRHLMVELLTEARVQGQISSGLNFDHLLLGARALVYGLARMAIDGHFPEWHVAEPPSEAMRHTLHLFIREIAK' A
#
# COMPACT_ATOMS: atom_id res chain seq x y z
N ALA A 1 -11.89 13.33 5.28
CA ALA A 1 -11.57 13.60 3.87
C ALA A 1 -10.85 12.41 3.21
N ILE A 2 -9.57 12.15 3.53
CA ILE A 2 -8.79 11.13 2.80
C ILE A 2 -9.37 9.71 2.84
N ARG A 3 -9.93 9.26 3.97
CA ARG A 3 -10.55 7.92 4.07
C ARG A 3 -11.72 7.76 3.10
N HIS A 4 -12.56 8.77 2.93
CA HIS A 4 -13.71 8.69 2.01
C HIS A 4 -13.23 8.54 0.56
N LEU A 5 -12.26 9.37 0.14
CA LEU A 5 -11.65 9.24 -1.18
C LEU A 5 -11.06 7.83 -1.42
N MET A 6 -10.37 7.26 -0.43
CA MET A 6 -9.82 5.91 -0.57
C MET A 6 -10.93 4.84 -0.70
N VAL A 7 -12.05 4.99 0.03
CA VAL A 7 -13.21 4.09 -0.09
C VAL A 7 -13.85 4.23 -1.48
N GLU A 8 -14.01 5.45 -1.99
CA GLU A 8 -14.55 5.72 -3.32
C GLU A 8 -13.72 5.02 -4.40
N LEU A 9 -12.39 5.22 -4.39
CA LEU A 9 -11.47 4.58 -5.34
C LEU A 9 -11.53 3.05 -5.28
N LEU A 10 -11.57 2.46 -4.08
CA LEU A 10 -11.69 1.01 -3.93
C LEU A 10 -13.05 0.49 -4.40
N THR A 11 -14.12 1.27 -4.19
CA THR A 11 -15.46 0.94 -4.67
C THR A 11 -15.48 0.93 -6.21
N GLU A 12 -14.91 1.94 -6.84
CA GLU A 12 -14.78 2.03 -8.30
C GLU A 12 -13.98 0.85 -8.86
N ALA A 13 -12.82 0.54 -8.27
CA ALA A 13 -11.99 -0.59 -8.69
C ALA A 13 -12.75 -1.93 -8.60
N ARG A 14 -13.56 -2.11 -7.55
CA ARG A 14 -14.43 -3.30 -7.41
C ARG A 14 -15.51 -3.34 -8.48
N VAL A 15 -16.19 -2.23 -8.73
CA VAL A 15 -17.23 -2.13 -9.77
C VAL A 15 -16.66 -2.44 -11.15
N GLN A 16 -15.42 -2.03 -11.42
CA GLN A 16 -14.69 -2.32 -12.65
C GLN A 16 -14.08 -3.74 -12.69
N GLY A 17 -14.25 -4.54 -11.64
CA GLY A 17 -13.72 -5.90 -11.57
C GLY A 17 -12.20 -6.00 -11.43
N GLN A 18 -11.52 -4.89 -11.11
CA GLN A 18 -10.06 -4.81 -10.95
C GLN A 18 -9.57 -5.41 -9.63
N ILE A 19 -10.45 -5.57 -8.64
CA ILE A 19 -10.15 -6.18 -7.35
C ILE A 19 -11.26 -7.15 -6.95
N SER A 20 -10.93 -8.14 -6.12
CA SER A 20 -11.91 -9.15 -5.68
C SER A 20 -13.06 -8.55 -4.86
N SER A 21 -14.28 -9.04 -5.09
CA SER A 21 -15.47 -8.68 -4.32
C SER A 21 -15.40 -9.13 -2.86
N GLY A 22 -14.56 -10.13 -2.54
CA GLY A 22 -14.37 -10.66 -1.18
C GLY A 22 -13.45 -9.83 -0.29
N LEU A 23 -12.78 -8.79 -0.81
CA LEU A 23 -11.85 -7.98 -0.01
C LEU A 23 -12.59 -7.12 1.04
N ASN A 24 -12.12 -7.14 2.27
CA ASN A 24 -12.62 -6.25 3.31
C ASN A 24 -11.93 -4.87 3.18
N PHE A 25 -12.70 -3.82 2.89
CA PHE A 25 -12.17 -2.48 2.69
C PHE A 25 -11.53 -1.89 3.95
N ASP A 26 -12.05 -2.16 5.14
CA ASP A 26 -11.47 -1.62 6.37
C ASP A 26 -10.06 -2.16 6.61
N HIS A 27 -9.87 -3.47 6.42
CA HIS A 27 -8.55 -4.08 6.52
C HIS A 27 -7.62 -3.65 5.39
N LEU A 28 -8.13 -3.51 4.17
CA LEU A 28 -7.33 -3.06 3.03
C LEU A 28 -6.83 -1.62 3.22
N LEU A 29 -7.70 -0.73 3.70
CA LEU A 29 -7.35 0.66 4.01
C LEU A 29 -6.35 0.75 5.15
N LEU A 30 -6.53 -0.02 6.22
CA LEU A 30 -5.58 -0.08 7.32
C LEU A 30 -4.21 -0.57 6.83
N GLY A 31 -4.19 -1.66 6.05
CA GLY A 31 -2.96 -2.23 5.48
C GLY A 31 -2.22 -1.23 4.57
N ALA A 32 -2.92 -0.59 3.64
CA ALA A 32 -2.32 0.40 2.74
C ALA A 32 -1.72 1.58 3.53
N ARG A 33 -2.42 2.08 4.56
CA ARG A 33 -1.95 3.19 5.39
C ARG A 33 -0.75 2.79 6.25
N ALA A 34 -0.82 1.62 6.88
CA ALA A 34 0.26 1.09 7.70
C ALA A 34 1.52 0.84 6.86
N LEU A 35 1.37 0.32 5.64
CA LEU A 35 2.47 0.11 4.72
C LEU A 35 3.18 1.41 4.36
N VAL A 36 2.43 2.40 3.84
CA VAL A 36 3.00 3.69 3.42
C VAL A 36 3.60 4.43 4.62
N TYR A 37 2.91 4.44 5.76
CA TYR A 37 3.41 5.06 6.97
C TYR A 37 4.69 4.40 7.47
N GLY A 38 4.71 3.06 7.56
CA GLY A 38 5.86 2.29 8.04
C GLY A 38 7.09 2.50 7.16
N LEU A 39 6.93 2.41 5.84
CA LEU A 39 8.00 2.66 4.89
C LEU A 39 8.54 4.10 4.97
N ALA A 40 7.65 5.09 5.07
CA ALA A 40 8.06 6.48 5.22
C ALA A 40 8.80 6.70 6.55
N ARG A 41 8.35 6.07 7.63
CA ARG A 41 9.01 6.15 8.94
C ARG A 41 10.39 5.50 8.91
N MET A 42 10.52 4.33 8.32
CA MET A 42 11.81 3.66 8.11
C MET A 42 12.78 4.54 7.31
N ALA A 43 12.29 5.28 6.31
CA ALA A 43 13.14 6.17 5.51
C ALA A 43 13.63 7.36 6.34
N ILE A 44 12.76 7.96 7.15
CA ILE A 44 13.12 9.10 8.01
C ILE A 44 14.03 8.67 9.17
N ASP A 45 13.80 7.49 9.73
CA ASP A 45 14.62 6.94 10.83
C ASP A 45 15.95 6.34 10.36
N GLY A 46 16.09 6.06 9.07
CA GLY A 46 17.28 5.39 8.53
C GLY A 46 17.31 3.87 8.79
N HIS A 47 16.16 3.23 8.98
CA HIS A 47 16.06 1.79 9.29
C HIS A 47 16.15 0.86 8.07
N PHE A 48 16.16 1.38 6.83
CA PHE A 48 16.24 0.53 5.62
C PHE A 48 17.48 -0.40 5.60
N PRO A 49 18.70 0.06 5.95
CA PRO A 49 19.88 -0.80 6.03
C PRO A 49 19.77 -1.90 7.10
N GLU A 50 19.13 -1.60 8.24
CA GLU A 50 18.95 -2.57 9.33
C GLU A 50 18.06 -3.76 8.91
N TRP A 51 17.16 -3.51 7.96
CA TRP A 51 16.25 -4.50 7.41
C TRP A 51 16.81 -5.16 6.14
N HIS A 52 18.12 -5.01 5.90
CA HIS A 52 18.86 -5.60 4.78
C HIS A 52 18.29 -5.20 3.40
N VAL A 53 17.69 -4.01 3.30
CA VAL A 53 17.22 -3.48 2.02
C VAL A 53 18.40 -2.85 1.28
N ALA A 54 18.83 -3.50 0.20
CA ALA A 54 19.98 -3.08 -0.60
C ALA A 54 19.69 -1.90 -1.54
N GLU A 55 18.41 -1.66 -1.85
CA GLU A 55 17.98 -0.58 -2.73
C GLU A 55 17.85 0.76 -1.98
N PRO A 56 17.98 1.91 -2.68
CA PRO A 56 17.65 3.20 -2.09
C PRO A 56 16.20 3.23 -1.57
N PRO A 57 15.90 3.92 -0.45
CA PRO A 57 14.56 3.93 0.14
C PRO A 57 13.43 4.26 -0.84
N SER A 58 13.64 5.22 -1.76
CA SER A 58 12.62 5.59 -2.76
C SER A 58 12.26 4.42 -3.70
N GLU A 59 13.26 3.64 -4.09
CA GLU A 59 13.10 2.50 -5.00
C GLU A 59 12.38 1.36 -4.28
N ALA A 60 12.87 1.01 -3.09
CA ALA A 60 12.26 -0.01 -2.25
C ALA A 60 10.80 0.30 -1.91
N MET A 61 10.49 1.57 -1.62
CA MET A 61 9.12 2.04 -1.40
C MET A 61 8.25 1.85 -2.63
N ARG A 62 8.73 2.26 -3.81
CA ARG A 62 7.99 2.13 -5.07
C ARG A 62 7.74 0.66 -5.42
N HIS A 63 8.74 -0.20 -5.29
CA HIS A 63 8.62 -1.63 -5.57
C HIS A 63 7.66 -2.31 -4.60
N THR A 64 7.74 -1.98 -3.30
CA THR A 64 6.84 -2.52 -2.28
C THR A 64 5.39 -2.09 -2.51
N LEU A 65 5.16 -0.83 -2.90
CA LEU A 65 3.81 -0.34 -3.23
C LEU A 65 3.26 -1.04 -4.49
N HIS A 66 4.09 -1.21 -5.54
CA HIS A 66 3.70 -1.97 -6.73
C HIS A 66 3.31 -3.41 -6.40
N LEU A 67 4.12 -4.07 -5.57
CA LEU A 67 3.83 -5.41 -5.08
C LEU A 67 2.47 -5.44 -4.37
N PHE A 68 2.25 -4.55 -3.40
CA PHE A 68 0.99 -4.49 -2.67
C PHE A 68 -0.22 -4.31 -3.61
N ILE A 69 -0.14 -3.39 -4.58
CA ILE A 69 -1.21 -3.16 -5.56
C ILE A 69 -1.44 -4.40 -6.42
N ARG A 70 -0.37 -5.07 -6.85
CA ARG A 70 -0.47 -6.29 -7.66
C ARG A 70 -1.17 -7.42 -6.91
N GLU A 71 -0.86 -7.61 -5.62
CA GLU A 71 -1.47 -8.70 -4.82
C GLU A 71 -2.95 -8.48 -4.50
N ILE A 72 -3.45 -7.24 -4.58
CA ILE A 72 -4.88 -6.94 -4.40
C ILE A 72 -5.66 -6.89 -5.72
N ALA A 73 -4.94 -6.71 -6.84
CA ALA A 73 -5.53 -6.69 -8.17
C ALA A 73 -5.99 -8.10 -8.59
N LYS A 74 -7.00 -8.14 -9.45
CA LYS A 74 -7.55 -9.35 -10.05
C LYS A 74 -7.00 -9.58 -11.46
#